data_AF-A0A2S9FEK5-F1
#
_entry.id   AF-A0A2S9FEK5-F1
#
_cell.length_a   1.000
_cell.length_b   1.000
_cell.length_c   1.000
_cell.angle_alpha   90.00
_cell.angle_beta   90.00
_cell.angle_gamma   90.00
#
_symmetry.space_group_name_H-M   'P 1'
#
loop_
_entity.id
_entity.type
_entity.pdbx_description
1 polymer ?
#
loop_
_entity_poly.entity_id
_entity_poly.type
_entity_poly.pdbx_seq_one_letter_code
_entity_poly.pdbx_strand_id
1 'polypeptide(L)'
;RIWVYCGNGKPSEIGGNNLPAKFLEGLTIRTNRTFQETYLANGGSNGVFNFPSSGAHDWGYWGQQLQQMKPDIQRVLGAVPQPSAPPAPVETPVSGG
;
A
#
# COMPACT_ATOMS: atom_id res chain seq x y z
N ARG A 1 5.73 10.59 -10.44
CA ARG A 1 5.50 10.46 -8.98
C ARG A 1 5.43 8.98 -8.66
N ILE A 2 6.15 8.49 -7.65
CA ILE A 2 6.05 7.10 -7.19
C ILE A 2 5.86 7.03 -5.67
N TRP A 3 5.19 5.98 -5.20
CA TRP A 3 5.07 5.63 -3.79
C TRP A 3 5.41 4.16 -3.63
N VAL A 4 6.45 3.87 -2.85
CA VAL A 4 6.97 2.51 -2.65
C VAL A 4 6.92 2.19 -1.17
N TYR A 5 6.25 1.11 -0.82
CA TYR A 5 6.18 0.58 0.54
C TYR A 5 6.67 -0.86 0.56
N CYS A 6 7.47 -1.19 1.57
CA CYS A 6 7.78 -2.57 1.94
C CYS A 6 8.06 -2.63 3.44
N GLY A 7 7.38 -3.53 4.14
CA GLY A 7 7.68 -3.86 5.53
C GLY A 7 9.00 -4.63 5.65
N ASN A 8 9.30 -5.13 6.84
CA ASN A 8 10.53 -5.90 7.09
C ASN A 8 10.28 -7.36 7.49
N GLY A 9 9.05 -7.85 7.36
CA GLY A 9 8.63 -9.19 7.77
C GLY A 9 8.43 -9.35 9.27
N LYS A 10 8.51 -8.27 10.06
CA LYS A 10 8.15 -8.27 11.49
C LYS A 10 6.74 -7.71 11.65
N PRO A 11 5.71 -8.55 11.83
CA PRO A 11 4.35 -8.07 12.02
C PRO A 11 4.24 -7.26 13.31
N SER A 12 3.44 -6.20 13.27
CA SER A 12 2.92 -5.50 14.44
C SER A 12 1.54 -6.07 14.81
N GLU A 13 0.85 -5.38 15.73
CA GLU A 13 -0.53 -5.64 16.11
C GLU A 13 -1.56 -5.58 14.95
N ILE A 14 -1.17 -5.07 13.79
CA ILE A 14 -2.01 -4.94 12.59
C ILE A 14 -2.32 -6.29 11.92
N GLY A 15 -1.51 -7.33 12.16
CA GLY A 15 -1.75 -8.68 11.63
C GLY A 15 -0.58 -9.24 10.83
N GLY A 16 -0.82 -10.30 10.05
CA GLY A 16 0.20 -10.96 9.22
C GLY A 16 1.19 -11.84 9.99
N ASN A 17 0.83 -12.32 11.20
CA ASN A 17 1.68 -13.19 12.01
C ASN A 17 1.68 -14.66 11.53
N ASN A 18 1.90 -14.89 10.24
CA ASN A 18 2.08 -16.23 9.65
C ASN A 18 3.43 -16.34 8.92
N LEU A 19 3.98 -17.55 8.88
CA LEU A 19 5.32 -17.84 8.32
C LEU A 19 5.50 -17.38 6.86
N PRO A 20 4.55 -17.63 5.94
CA PRO A 20 4.66 -17.14 4.56
C PRO A 20 4.75 -15.62 4.45
N ALA A 21 3.91 -14.88 5.20
CA ALA A 21 3.88 -13.42 5.14
C ALA A 21 5.15 -12.76 5.69
N LYS A 22 5.81 -13.36 6.69
CA LYS A 22 7.11 -12.89 7.19
C LYS A 22 8.24 -13.14 6.20
N PHE A 23 8.24 -14.32 5.58
CA PHE A 23 9.32 -14.74 4.67
C PHE A 23 9.30 -13.94 3.37
N LEU A 24 8.14 -13.78 2.74
CA LEU A 24 8.01 -13.00 1.50
C LEU A 24 8.47 -11.56 1.68
N GLU A 25 8.04 -10.91 2.76
CA GLU A 25 8.39 -9.51 3.03
C GLU A 25 9.89 -9.33 3.39
N GLY A 26 10.47 -10.31 4.10
CA GLY A 26 11.91 -10.32 4.41
C GLY A 26 12.80 -10.49 3.18
N LEU A 27 12.32 -11.16 2.13
CA LEU A 27 13.03 -11.24 0.85
C LEU A 27 12.90 -9.95 0.03
N THR A 28 11.71 -9.36 -0.02
CA THR A 28 11.43 -8.21 -0.89
C THR A 28 11.96 -6.89 -0.37
N ILE A 29 12.22 -6.75 0.95
CA ILE A 29 12.74 -5.49 1.48
C ILE A 29 14.12 -5.12 0.92
N ARG A 30 14.95 -6.12 0.60
CA ARG A 30 16.28 -5.86 0.00
C ARG A 30 16.14 -5.27 -1.39
N THR A 31 15.32 -5.87 -2.25
CA THR A 31 15.11 -5.40 -3.63
C THR A 31 14.42 -4.03 -3.67
N ASN A 32 13.50 -3.74 -2.75
CA ASN A 32 12.87 -2.42 -2.63
C ASN A 32 13.88 -1.32 -2.22
N ARG A 33 14.83 -1.62 -1.34
CA ARG A 33 15.92 -0.68 -1.00
C ARG A 33 16.87 -0.46 -2.18
N THR A 34 17.27 -1.53 -2.88
CA THR A 34 18.07 -1.41 -4.10
C THR A 34 17.35 -0.57 -5.16
N PHE A 35 16.04 -0.71 -5.29
CA PHE A 35 15.24 0.14 -6.18
C PHE A 35 15.26 1.61 -5.77
N GLN A 36 15.13 1.93 -4.48
CA GLN A 36 15.28 3.31 -3.98
C GLN A 36 16.65 3.89 -4.30
N GLU A 37 17.72 3.16 -3.99
CA GLU A 37 19.10 3.58 -4.26
C GLU A 37 19.31 3.85 -5.76
N THR A 38 18.84 2.94 -6.61
CA THR A 38 18.91 3.09 -8.07
C THR A 38 18.09 4.29 -8.56
N TYR A 39 16.89 4.50 -8.02
CA TYR A 39 16.04 5.64 -8.36
C TYR A 39 16.74 6.97 -8.05
N LEU A 40 17.34 7.09 -6.86
CA LEU A 40 18.07 8.29 -6.45
C LEU A 40 19.35 8.49 -7.28
N ALA A 41 20.11 7.43 -7.52
CA ALA A 41 21.33 7.48 -8.32
C ALA A 41 21.09 7.95 -9.77
N ASN A 42 19.90 7.68 -10.31
CA ASN A 42 19.48 8.14 -11.65
C ASN A 42 18.74 9.48 -11.63
N GLY A 43 18.88 10.27 -10.55
CA GLY A 43 18.32 11.63 -10.47
C GLY A 43 16.84 11.70 -10.09
N GLY A 44 16.25 10.58 -9.65
CA GLY A 44 14.88 10.54 -9.16
C GLY A 44 14.68 11.43 -7.93
N SER A 45 13.71 12.35 -7.99
CA SER A 45 13.45 13.34 -6.93
C SER A 45 11.97 13.45 -6.52
N ASN A 46 11.10 12.63 -7.10
CA ASN A 46 9.64 12.69 -6.92
C ASN A 46 9.05 11.34 -6.46
N GLY A 47 9.72 10.72 -5.49
CA GLY A 47 9.31 9.46 -4.86
C GLY A 47 9.05 9.60 -3.37
N VAL A 48 8.14 8.79 -2.83
CA VAL A 48 8.01 8.51 -1.39
C VAL A 48 8.37 7.05 -1.18
N PHE A 49 9.26 6.78 -0.23
CA PHE A 49 9.74 5.44 0.11
C PHE A 49 9.49 5.18 1.59
N ASN A 50 8.58 4.26 1.90
CA ASN A 50 8.18 3.90 3.26
C ASN A 50 8.69 2.50 3.61
N PHE A 51 9.78 2.43 4.38
CA PHE A 51 10.40 1.17 4.83
C PHE A 51 10.43 1.05 6.35
N PRO A 52 9.26 0.94 7.02
CA PRO A 52 9.17 0.86 8.47
C PRO A 52 9.87 -0.37 9.06
N SER A 53 10.20 -0.30 10.34
CA SER A 53 10.78 -1.42 11.11
C SER A 53 9.75 -2.49 11.53
N SER A 54 8.53 -2.42 11.00
CA SER A 54 7.46 -3.42 11.14
C SER A 54 6.67 -3.50 9.83
N GLY A 55 5.92 -4.58 9.64
CA GLY A 55 5.13 -4.84 8.44
C GLY A 55 5.28 -6.29 7.96
N ALA A 56 4.18 -6.89 7.54
CA ALA A 56 4.13 -8.20 6.92
C ALA A 56 3.35 -8.14 5.59
N HIS A 57 3.43 -9.22 4.81
CA HIS A 57 2.72 -9.35 3.54
C HIS A 57 1.22 -9.62 3.76
N ASP A 58 0.50 -8.61 4.25
CA ASP A 58 -0.88 -8.72 4.73
C ASP A 58 -1.70 -7.45 4.38
N TRP A 59 -2.99 -7.64 4.10
CA TRP A 59 -3.92 -6.59 3.70
C TRP A 59 -4.04 -5.45 4.71
N GLY A 60 -3.86 -5.71 6.01
CA GLY A 60 -3.91 -4.66 7.03
C GLY A 60 -2.88 -3.55 6.76
N TYR A 61 -1.66 -3.92 6.37
CA TYR A 61 -0.60 -2.95 6.06
C TYR A 61 -0.84 -2.23 4.74
N TRP A 62 -1.29 -2.96 3.70
CA TRP A 62 -1.58 -2.34 2.40
C TRP A 62 -2.75 -1.36 2.49
N GLY A 63 -3.79 -1.69 3.27
CA GLY A 63 -4.91 -0.81 3.55
C GLY A 63 -4.47 0.46 4.28
N GLN A 64 -3.57 0.35 5.26
CA GLN A 64 -2.99 1.50 5.94
C GLN A 64 -2.22 2.41 4.98
N GLN A 65 -1.40 1.84 4.08
CA GLN A 65 -0.68 2.62 3.07
C GLN A 65 -1.64 3.33 2.11
N LEU A 66 -2.72 2.68 1.67
CA LEU A 66 -3.72 3.33 0.81
C LEU A 66 -4.34 4.56 1.48
N GLN A 67 -4.66 4.49 2.77
CA GLN A 67 -5.16 5.65 3.52
C GLN A 67 -4.12 6.77 3.62
N GLN A 68 -2.84 6.42 3.82
CA GLN A 68 -1.74 7.40 3.86
C GLN A 68 -1.49 8.07 2.49
N MET A 69 -1.70 7.34 1.39
CA MET A 69 -1.52 7.84 0.02
C MET A 69 -2.62 8.79 -0.43
N LYS A 70 -3.83 8.68 0.15
CA LYS A 70 -5.01 9.45 -0.27
C LYS A 70 -4.76 10.96 -0.47
N PRO A 71 -4.21 11.73 0.49
CA PRO A 71 -3.95 13.15 0.29
C PRO A 71 -2.90 13.43 -0.80
N ASP A 72 -1.89 12.57 -0.96
CA ASP A 72 -0.87 12.73 -2.00
C ASP A 72 -1.45 12.48 -3.39
N ILE A 73 -2.23 11.42 -3.56
CA ILE A 73 -2.92 11.11 -4.81
C ILE A 73 -3.84 12.27 -5.21
N GLN A 74 -4.64 12.78 -4.27
CA GLN A 74 -5.54 13.91 -4.53
C GLN A 74 -4.77 15.15 -5.01
N ARG A 75 -3.68 15.50 -4.33
CA ARG A 75 -2.84 16.63 -4.68
C ARG A 75 -2.17 16.47 -6.06
N VAL A 76 -1.60 15.29 -6.34
CA VAL A 76 -0.85 15.03 -7.57
C VAL A 76 -1.75 14.98 -8.80
N LEU A 77 -2.96 14.41 -8.64
CA LEU A 77 -3.93 14.31 -9.73
C LEU A 77 -4.86 15.52 -9.84
N GLY A 78 -4.73 16.50 -8.93
CA GLY A 78 -5.63 17.65 -8.88
C GLY A 78 -7.09 17.29 -8.56
N ALA A 79 -7.32 16.17 -7.88
CA ALA A 79 -8.66 15.73 -7.55
C ALA A 79 -9.26 16.59 -6.44
N VAL A 80 -10.42 17.17 -6.72
CA VAL A 80 -11.24 17.87 -5.71
C VAL A 80 -12.11 16.84 -5.00
N PRO A 81 -12.01 16.68 -3.68
CA PRO A 81 -12.84 15.74 -2.93
C PRO A 81 -14.32 16.02 -3.22
N GLN A 82 -15.01 15.02 -3.80
CA GLN A 82 -16.46 15.05 -3.93
C GLN A 82 -17.09 14.42 -2.68
N PRO A 83 -18.31 14.83 -2.28
CA PRO A 83 -19.10 14.09 -1.32
C PRO A 83 -19.23 12.63 -1.79
N SER A 84 -19.10 11.68 -0.88
CA SER A 84 -19.31 10.27 -1.19
C SER A 84 -20.71 10.09 -1.76
N ALA A 85 -20.82 9.56 -2.98
CA ALA A 85 -22.10 9.15 -3.52
C ALA A 85 -22.71 8.09 -2.59
N PRO A 86 -24.03 8.12 -2.33
CA PRO A 86 -24.69 7.06 -1.59
C PRO A 86 -24.41 5.71 -2.27
N PRO A 87 -24.21 4.62 -1.50
CA PRO A 87 -24.03 3.30 -2.08
C PRO A 87 -25.21 2.97 -3.00
N ALA A 88 -24.91 2.41 -4.17
CA ALA A 88 -25.94 1.94 -5.09
C ALA A 88 -26.79 0.86 -4.38
N PRO A 89 -28.12 0.81 -4.62
CA PRO A 89 -28.94 -0.27 -4.11
C PRO A 89 -28.39 -1.61 -4.58
N VAL A 90 -28.24 -2.56 -3.66
CA VAL A 90 -27.84 -3.93 -4.00
C VAL A 90 -29.02 -4.58 -4.72
N GLU A 91 -28.89 -4.88 -6.01
CA GLU A 91 -29.88 -5.67 -6.74
C GLU A 91 -29.86 -7.11 -6.22
N THR A 92 -30.98 -7.55 -5.62
CA THR A 92 -31.17 -8.95 -5.22
C THR A 92 -31.32 -9.84 -6.45
N PRO A 93 -30.58 -10.96 -6.56
CA PRO A 93 -30.73 -11.85 -7.71
C PRO A 93 -32.13 -12.50 -7.67
N VAL A 94 -32.86 -12.39 -8.78
CA VAL A 94 -34.14 -13.08 -8.97
C VAL A 94 -33.85 -14.58 -9.05
N SER A 95 -34.31 -15.34 -8.05
CA SER A 95 -34.30 -16.80 -8.09
C SER A 95 -35.28 -17.27 -9.17
N GLY A 96 -34.77 -17.74 -10.31
CA GLY A 96 -35.56 -18.44 -11.33
C GLY A 96 -36.12 -19.75 -10.77
N GLY A 97 -37.41 -20.00 -11.04
CA GLY A 97 -38.18 -21.16 -10.56
C GLY A 97 -38.09 -22.39 -11.44
#